data_AF-A0A075MM08-F1
#
_entry.id   AF-A0A075MM08-F1
#
_cell.length_a   1.000
_cell.length_b   1.000
_cell.length_c   1.000
_cell.angle_alpha   90.00
_cell.angle_beta   90.00
_cell.angle_gamma   90.00
#
_symmetry.space_group_name_H-M   'P 1'
#
loop_
_entity.id
_entity.type
_entity.pdbx_description
1 polymer ?
#
loop_
_entity_poly.entity_id
_entity_poly.type
_entity_poly.pdbx_seq_one_letter_code
_entity_poly.pdbx_strand_id
1 'polypeptide(L)'
;MAGSDSKSSKLLTEIIANSLFTPRQVSIISKRLQGGGRPPNMTSGAYYRQVKQCRDKAIAVLYSAILLQSSGALQPEALSAMARLADQLSVIFASEGSSDVFDQARMDDVMSVMDTLVKRVCKL
;
A
#
# COMPACT_ATOMS: atom_id res chain seq x y z
N MET A 1 -23.23 10.24 10.81
CA MET A 1 -22.43 10.09 12.04
C MET A 1 -20.97 10.22 11.64
N ALA A 2 -20.44 11.43 11.76
CA ALA A 2 -19.04 11.75 11.52
C ALA A 2 -18.25 11.38 12.78
N GLY A 3 -17.12 10.68 12.65
CA GLY A 3 -16.27 10.39 13.81
C GLY A 3 -15.43 9.12 13.67
N SER A 4 -14.37 9.19 12.86
CA SER A 4 -13.01 8.73 13.18
C SER A 4 -12.15 8.78 11.90
N ASP A 5 -11.62 9.95 11.57
CA ASP A 5 -10.44 10.03 10.69
C ASP A 5 -9.25 9.52 11.50
N SER A 6 -9.17 8.19 11.65
CA SER A 6 -8.00 7.47 12.19
C SER A 6 -6.77 7.99 11.44
N LYS A 7 -5.72 8.43 12.13
CA LYS A 7 -4.53 8.94 11.45
C LYS A 7 -3.92 7.88 10.52
N SER A 8 -4.00 6.59 10.88
CA SER A 8 -3.66 5.46 10.02
C SER A 8 -4.47 5.41 8.70
N SER A 9 -5.70 5.95 8.67
CA SER A 9 -6.49 6.12 7.44
C SER A 9 -5.88 7.18 6.50
N LYS A 10 -5.30 8.25 7.05
CA LYS A 10 -4.57 9.27 6.26
C LYS A 10 -3.29 8.70 5.65
N LEU A 11 -2.51 7.96 6.43
CA LEU A 11 -1.31 7.26 5.95
C LEU A 11 -1.63 6.28 4.83
N LEU A 12 -2.67 5.45 5.03
CA LEU A 12 -3.14 4.54 3.99
C LEU A 12 -3.58 5.30 2.74
N THR A 13 -4.30 6.42 2.89
CA THR A 13 -4.72 7.26 1.76
C THR A 13 -3.53 7.79 0.97
N GLU A 14 -2.48 8.25 1.66
CA GLU A 14 -1.27 8.78 1.03
C GLU A 14 -0.48 7.69 0.29
N ILE A 15 -0.34 6.50 0.89
CA ILE A 15 0.28 5.34 0.24
C ILE A 15 -0.51 4.97 -1.02
N ILE A 16 -1.84 4.96 -0.96
CA ILE A 16 -2.69 4.66 -2.12
C ILE A 16 -2.49 5.71 -3.21
N ALA A 17 -2.46 7.00 -2.84
CA ALA A 17 -2.28 8.11 -3.78
C ALA A 17 -0.95 8.04 -4.55
N ASN A 18 0.11 7.56 -3.92
CA ASN A 18 1.43 7.37 -4.53
C ASN A 18 1.63 5.99 -5.18
N SER A 19 0.61 5.12 -5.15
CA SER A 19 0.66 3.78 -5.73
C SER A 19 0.01 3.72 -7.11
N LEU A 20 0.23 2.61 -7.83
CA LEU A 20 -0.49 2.35 -9.07
C LEU A 20 -1.96 1.96 -8.86
N PHE A 21 -2.41 1.69 -7.62
CA PHE A 21 -3.74 1.18 -7.32
C PHE A 21 -4.71 2.29 -6.92
N THR A 22 -5.96 2.21 -7.40
CA THR A 22 -7.01 3.14 -6.93
C THR A 22 -7.56 2.70 -5.57
N PRO A 23 -8.17 3.60 -4.77
CA PRO A 23 -8.83 3.22 -3.51
C PRO A 23 -9.84 2.08 -3.69
N ARG A 24 -10.59 2.09 -4.81
CA ARG A 24 -11.52 1.01 -5.16
C ARG A 24 -10.79 -0.32 -5.37
N GLN A 25 -9.68 -0.33 -6.09
CA GLN A 25 -8.89 -1.54 -6.34
C GLN A 25 -8.29 -2.10 -5.05
N VAL A 26 -7.81 -1.24 -4.15
CA VAL A 26 -7.30 -1.63 -2.83
C VAL A 26 -8.42 -2.26 -1.98
N SER A 27 -9.62 -1.67 -1.99
CA SER A 27 -10.79 -2.25 -1.30
C SER A 27 -11.15 -3.65 -1.83
N ILE A 28 -11.00 -3.87 -3.14
CA ILE A 28 -11.26 -5.17 -3.78
C ILE A 28 -10.19 -6.19 -3.39
N ILE A 29 -8.92 -5.78 -3.35
CA ILE A 29 -7.80 -6.62 -2.92
C ILE A 29 -8.02 -7.06 -1.46
N SER A 30 -8.25 -6.10 -0.55
CA SER A 30 -8.46 -6.36 0.87
C SER A 30 -9.63 -7.34 1.11
N LYS A 31 -10.80 -7.07 0.51
CA LYS A 31 -11.97 -7.97 0.63
C LYS A 31 -11.67 -9.36 0.12
N ARG A 32 -11.01 -9.48 -1.03
CA ARG A 32 -10.70 -10.78 -1.63
C ARG A 32 -9.74 -11.61 -0.76
N LEU A 33 -8.74 -10.96 -0.16
CA LEU A 33 -7.80 -11.63 0.76
C LEU A 33 -8.47 -12.10 2.06
N GLN A 34 -9.50 -11.38 2.52
CA GLN A 34 -10.31 -11.76 3.69
C GLN A 34 -11.40 -12.80 3.38
N GLY A 35 -11.41 -13.37 2.16
CA GLY A 35 -12.47 -14.29 1.73
C GLY A 35 -13.83 -13.62 1.48
N GLY A 36 -13.87 -12.29 1.47
CA GLY A 36 -15.07 -11.49 1.24
C GLY A 36 -15.59 -11.57 -0.19
N GLY A 37 -16.92 -11.43 -0.31
CA GLY A 37 -17.64 -11.48 -1.57
C GLY A 37 -17.63 -10.17 -2.36
N ARG A 38 -18.32 -10.21 -3.51
CA ARG A 38 -18.56 -9.05 -4.37
C ARG A 38 -19.30 -7.92 -3.62
N PRO A 39 -18.90 -6.64 -3.78
CA PRO A 39 -19.66 -5.52 -3.23
C PRO A 39 -21.11 -5.48 -3.76
N PRO A 40 -22.11 -5.14 -2.92
CA PRO A 40 -23.52 -5.18 -3.32
C PRO A 40 -23.83 -4.29 -4.53
N ASN A 41 -23.20 -3.12 -4.62
CA ASN A 41 -23.41 -2.11 -5.66
C ASN A 41 -22.57 -2.32 -6.93
N MET A 42 -22.19 -3.56 -7.25
CA MET A 42 -21.32 -3.87 -8.39
C MET A 42 -21.76 -5.14 -9.08
N THR A 43 -21.94 -5.16 -10.40
CA THR A 43 -22.29 -6.40 -11.12
C THR A 43 -21.17 -7.43 -11.04
N SER A 44 -21.51 -8.73 -11.16
CA SER A 44 -20.51 -9.81 -11.17
C SER A 44 -19.44 -9.62 -12.25
N GLY A 45 -19.85 -9.27 -13.47
CA GLY A 45 -18.91 -8.98 -14.56
C GLY A 45 -17.97 -7.80 -14.25
N ALA A 46 -18.49 -6.71 -13.66
CA ALA A 46 -17.66 -5.57 -13.26
C ALA A 46 -16.67 -5.97 -12.14
N TYR A 47 -17.10 -6.79 -11.18
CA TYR A 47 -16.25 -7.29 -10.11
C TYR A 47 -15.10 -8.13 -10.63
N TYR A 48 -15.37 -9.16 -11.44
CA TYR A 48 -14.31 -10.01 -11.97
C TYR A 48 -13.36 -9.26 -12.91
N ARG A 49 -13.84 -8.25 -13.65
CA ARG A 49 -12.97 -7.35 -14.42
C ARG A 49 -12.02 -6.56 -13.52
N GLN A 50 -12.52 -5.96 -12.45
CA GLN A 50 -11.69 -5.23 -11.49
C GLN A 50 -10.67 -6.15 -10.80
N VAL A 51 -11.11 -7.35 -10.43
CA VAL A 51 -10.25 -8.38 -9.84
C VAL A 51 -9.11 -8.77 -10.79
N LYS A 52 -9.42 -8.99 -12.08
CA LYS A 52 -8.42 -9.25 -13.12
C LYS A 52 -7.44 -8.09 -13.25
N GLN A 53 -7.95 -6.85 -13.33
CA GLN A 53 -7.11 -5.65 -13.40
C GLN A 53 -6.17 -5.51 -12.20
N CYS A 54 -6.64 -5.78 -10.98
CA CYS A 54 -5.78 -5.77 -9.79
C CYS A 54 -4.67 -6.82 -9.89
N ARG A 55 -5.00 -8.04 -10.35
CA ARG A 55 -4.01 -9.11 -10.53
C ARG A 55 -2.96 -8.75 -11.58
N ASP A 56 -3.40 -8.30 -12.75
CA ASP A 56 -2.51 -7.95 -13.86
C ASP A 56 -1.56 -6.80 -13.46
N LYS A 57 -2.07 -5.82 -12.71
CA LYS A 57 -1.27 -4.72 -12.16
C LYS A 57 -0.25 -5.18 -11.12
N ALA A 58 -0.64 -6.07 -10.20
CA ALA A 58 0.29 -6.63 -9.22
C ALA A 58 1.43 -7.41 -9.90
N ILE A 59 1.10 -8.21 -10.93
CA ILE A 59 2.09 -8.93 -11.74
C ILE A 59 3.04 -7.94 -12.44
N ALA A 60 2.50 -6.86 -13.03
CA ALA A 60 3.30 -5.84 -13.69
C ALA A 60 4.27 -5.13 -12.72
N VAL A 61 3.84 -4.84 -11.48
CA VAL A 61 4.72 -4.28 -10.44
C VAL A 61 5.88 -5.22 -10.14
N LEU A 62 5.61 -6.51 -9.98
CA LEU A 62 6.65 -7.52 -9.70
C LEU A 62 7.66 -7.62 -10.83
N TYR A 63 7.21 -7.71 -12.09
CA TYR A 63 8.12 -7.71 -13.24
C TYR A 63 8.90 -6.41 -13.38
N SER A 64 8.29 -5.27 -13.05
CA SER A 64 8.97 -3.97 -13.07
C SER A 64 10.06 -3.90 -12.00
N ALA A 65 9.81 -4.40 -10.79
CA ALA A 65 10.81 -4.47 -9.73
C ALA A 65 12.00 -5.37 -10.12
N ILE A 66 11.72 -6.54 -10.73
CA ILE A 66 12.76 -7.44 -11.26
C ILE A 66 13.59 -6.75 -12.34
N LEU A 67 12.95 -6.03 -13.27
CA LEU A 67 13.63 -5.30 -14.35
C LEU A 67 14.52 -4.19 -13.79
N LEU A 68 14.01 -3.37 -12.86
CA LEU A 68 14.77 -2.27 -12.25
C LEU A 68 15.96 -2.79 -11.44
N GLN A 69 15.81 -3.93 -10.76
CA GLN A 69 16.92 -4.53 -10.03
C GLN A 69 17.97 -5.09 -10.99
N SER A 70 17.57 -5.82 -12.04
CA SER A 70 18.50 -6.41 -13.00
C SER A 70 19.24 -5.37 -13.83
N SER A 71 18.63 -4.19 -14.05
CA SER A 71 19.26 -3.06 -14.73
C SER A 71 20.18 -2.23 -13.81
N GLY A 72 20.27 -2.56 -12.52
CA GLY A 72 21.04 -1.80 -11.53
C GLY A 72 20.42 -0.46 -11.11
N ALA A 73 19.21 -0.16 -11.58
CA ALA A 73 18.46 1.05 -11.23
C ALA A 73 17.86 0.99 -9.81
N LEU A 74 17.59 -0.23 -9.32
CA LEU A 74 17.19 -0.52 -7.95
C LEU A 74 18.29 -1.31 -7.23
N GLN A 75 18.83 -0.75 -6.13
CA GLN A 75 19.87 -1.44 -5.35
C GLN A 75 19.30 -2.63 -4.58
N PRO A 76 20.08 -3.71 -4.33
CA PRO A 76 19.64 -4.83 -3.50
C PRO A 76 19.15 -4.42 -2.11
N GLU A 77 19.81 -3.43 -1.50
CA GLU A 77 19.47 -2.87 -0.19
C GLU A 77 18.08 -2.23 -0.17
N ALA A 78 17.58 -1.79 -1.34
CA ALA A 78 16.26 -1.22 -1.49
C ALA A 78 15.15 -2.20 -1.15
N LEU A 79 15.27 -3.45 -1.61
CA LEU A 79 14.27 -4.49 -1.37
C LEU A 79 14.20 -4.82 0.12
N SER A 80 15.36 -4.86 0.79
CA SER A 80 15.43 -5.04 2.25
C SER A 80 14.81 -3.87 3.01
N ALA A 81 15.04 -2.63 2.56
CA ALA A 81 14.44 -1.45 3.16
C ALA A 81 12.91 -1.42 2.97
N MET A 82 12.40 -1.76 1.79
CA MET A 82 10.96 -1.88 1.51
C MET A 82 10.30 -2.94 2.39
N ALA A 83 10.94 -4.09 2.61
CA ALA A 83 10.42 -5.12 3.52
C ALA A 83 10.28 -4.60 4.96
N ARG A 84 11.32 -3.93 5.50
CA ARG A 84 11.28 -3.33 6.84
C ARG A 84 10.20 -2.26 6.97
N LEU A 85 10.00 -1.45 5.94
CA LEU A 85 8.91 -0.47 5.90
C LEU A 85 7.53 -1.15 5.94
N ALA A 86 7.35 -2.23 5.16
CA ALA A 86 6.09 -2.97 5.16
C ALA A 86 5.78 -3.55 6.56
N ASP A 87 6.79 -4.07 7.26
CA ASP A 87 6.66 -4.54 8.63
C ASP A 87 6.24 -3.41 9.58
N GLN A 88 6.88 -2.24 9.50
CA GLN A 88 6.53 -1.06 10.31
C GLN A 88 5.09 -0.60 10.04
N LEU A 89 4.68 -0.54 8.77
CA LEU A 89 3.32 -0.18 8.37
C LEU A 89 2.29 -1.20 8.91
N SER A 90 2.61 -2.49 8.91
CA SER A 90 1.73 -3.52 9.44
C SER A 90 1.43 -3.32 10.93
N VAL A 91 2.42 -2.91 11.71
CA VAL A 91 2.27 -2.60 13.15
C VAL A 91 1.39 -1.36 13.35
N ILE A 92 1.58 -0.32 12.53
CA ILE A 92 0.80 0.92 12.57
C ILE A 92 -0.67 0.63 12.25
N PHE A 93 -0.94 -0.14 11.20
CA PHE A 93 -2.31 -0.50 10.80
C PHE A 93 -2.98 -1.50 11.75
N ALA A 94 -2.22 -2.36 12.44
CA ALA A 94 -2.77 -3.25 13.46
C ALA A 94 -3.12 -2.55 14.77
N SER A 95 -2.54 -1.38 15.05
CA SER A 95 -2.70 -0.64 16.32
C SER A 95 -3.96 0.22 16.40
N GLU A 96 -4.82 0.22 15.38
CA GLU A 96 -6.05 1.04 15.28
C GLU A 96 -7.13 0.72 16.34
N GLY A 97 -6.88 -0.19 17.28
CA GLY A 97 -7.82 -0.57 18.34
C GLY A 97 -7.42 -0.23 19.78
N SER A 98 -6.19 0.26 20.06
CA SER A 98 -5.70 0.28 21.45
C SER A 98 -4.95 1.51 21.95
N SER A 99 -4.69 2.56 21.17
CA SER A 99 -4.19 3.79 21.79
C SER A 99 -4.48 5.07 21.01
N ASP A 100 -5.04 6.03 21.74
CA ASP A 100 -5.15 7.46 21.42
C ASP A 100 -3.75 8.16 21.36
N VAL A 101 -2.68 7.39 21.16
CA VAL A 101 -1.27 7.79 21.34
C VAL A 101 -0.44 7.42 20.09
N PHE A 102 -1.06 7.34 18.92
CA PHE A 102 -0.29 7.43 17.68
C PHE A 102 -0.09 8.91 17.34
N ASP A 103 1.09 9.43 17.69
CA ASP A 103 1.41 10.85 17.57
C ASP A 103 1.74 11.24 16.13
N GLN A 104 1.36 12.46 15.72
CA GLN A 104 1.52 12.96 14.34
C GLN A 104 2.99 12.92 13.90
N ALA A 105 3.90 13.23 14.82
CA ALA A 105 5.35 13.20 14.58
C ALA A 105 5.86 11.84 14.10
N ARG A 106 5.35 10.72 14.66
CA ARG A 106 5.79 9.37 14.23
C ARG A 106 5.30 9.00 12.83
N MET A 107 4.17 9.54 12.41
CA MET A 107 3.66 9.31 11.06
C MET A 107 4.40 10.15 10.03
N ASP A 108 4.67 11.41 10.36
CA ASP A 108 5.50 12.29 9.53
C ASP A 108 6.91 11.70 9.39
N ASP A 109 7.45 11.08 10.45
CA ASP A 109 8.70 10.32 10.40
C ASP A 109 8.58 9.10 9.46
N VAL A 110 7.53 8.29 9.56
CA VAL A 110 7.34 7.12 8.67
C VAL A 110 7.19 7.56 7.21
N MET A 111 6.44 8.62 6.94
CA MET A 111 6.28 9.20 5.60
C MET A 111 7.60 9.76 5.07
N SER A 112 8.35 10.49 5.90
CA SER A 112 9.67 11.02 5.56
C SER A 112 10.68 9.90 5.28
N VAL A 113 10.67 8.83 6.09
CA VAL A 113 11.52 7.65 5.87
C VAL A 113 11.10 6.94 4.59
N MET A 114 9.80 6.80 4.30
CA MET A 114 9.31 6.21 3.06
C MET A 114 9.74 7.02 1.84
N ASP A 115 9.54 8.35 1.85
CA ASP A 115 9.93 9.24 0.77
C ASP A 115 11.46 9.27 0.56
N THR A 116 12.22 9.34 1.66
CA THR A 116 13.69 9.25 1.63
C THR A 116 14.16 7.91 1.08
N LEU A 117 13.52 6.81 1.46
CA LEU A 117 13.87 5.49 0.94
C LEU A 117 13.54 5.37 -0.54
N VAL A 118 12.34 5.77 -0.98
CA VAL A 118 11.94 5.78 -2.40
C VAL A 118 12.93 6.61 -3.24
N LYS A 119 13.35 7.78 -2.74
CA LYS A 119 14.33 8.63 -3.41
C LYS A 119 15.75 8.07 -3.38
N ARG A 120 16.17 7.42 -2.30
CA ARG A 120 17.52 6.85 -2.16
C ARG A 120 17.70 5.58 -2.99
N VAL A 121 16.64 4.79 -3.14
CA VAL A 121 16.70 3.50 -3.82
C VAL A 121 16.54 3.59 -5.33
N CYS A 122 15.93 4.67 -5.82
CA CYS A 122 15.89 5.00 -7.23
C CYS A 122 17.19 5.75 -7.61
N LYS A 123 18.02 5.15 -8.46
CA LYS A 123 19.24 5.81 -8.99
C LYS A 123 18.98 6.73 -10.19
N LEU A 124 17.72 6.87 -10.58
CA LEU A 124 17.25 7.77 -11.62
C LEU A 124 16.74 9.06 -10.96
#